data_AF-A0A024TVZ0-F1
#
_entry.id   AF-A0A024TVZ0-F1
#
_cell.length_a   1.000
_cell.length_b   1.000
_cell.length_c   1.000
_cell.angle_alpha   90.00
_cell.angle_beta   90.00
_cell.angle_gamma   90.00
#
_symmetry.space_group_name_H-M   'P 1'
#
loop_
_entity.id
_entity.type
_entity.pdbx_description
1 polymer ?
#
loop_
_entity_poly.entity_id
_entity_poly.type
_entity_poly.pdbx_seq_one_letter_code
_entity_poly.pdbx_strand_id
1 'polypeptide(L)'
;MHAPATIFEVERLEVKFGLSQRMIFELQARFLAAVSRKQESSQATTPAECVLACCSIAPGQPPTLESFIATYMVFSQQGNNPDKLAFLYKWLIQRSPGGRVSGKTELTEGDIKALFQQHGANDATLDAKLHDVLPDKATTLPLTAFQDYMVHKRPIGDLAAMLTLPSAPQTS
;
A
#
# COMPACT_ATOMS: atom_id res chain seq x y z
N MET A 1 -12.75 19.31 4.69
CA MET A 1 -13.61 19.35 3.49
C MET A 1 -12.72 19.10 2.27
N HIS A 2 -12.87 17.97 1.58
CA HIS A 2 -12.23 17.77 0.26
C HIS A 2 -13.24 18.19 -0.80
N ALA A 3 -12.92 19.26 -1.53
CA ALA A 3 -13.71 19.70 -2.66
C ALA A 3 -13.56 18.68 -3.82
N PRO A 4 -14.61 18.45 -4.63
CA PRO A 4 -14.46 17.67 -5.85
C PRO A 4 -13.45 18.37 -6.78
N ALA A 5 -12.65 17.57 -7.50
CA ALA A 5 -11.72 18.09 -8.49
C ALA A 5 -12.46 18.95 -9.52
N THR A 6 -11.92 20.12 -9.81
CA THR A 6 -12.47 21.01 -10.84
C THR A 6 -12.20 20.44 -12.23
N ILE A 7 -12.96 20.84 -13.26
CA ILE A 7 -12.75 20.37 -14.65
C ILE A 7 -11.29 20.56 -15.10
N PHE A 8 -10.68 21.70 -14.76
CA PHE A 8 -9.25 21.98 -15.03
C PHE A 8 -8.28 21.02 -14.32
N GLU A 9 -8.67 20.52 -13.15
CA GLU A 9 -7.86 19.56 -12.41
C GLU A 9 -7.95 18.16 -13.03
N VAL A 10 -9.11 17.77 -13.55
CA VAL A 10 -9.29 16.51 -14.30
C VAL A 10 -8.48 16.53 -15.59
N GLU A 11 -8.53 17.62 -16.37
CA GLU A 11 -7.72 17.78 -17.59
C GLU A 11 -6.21 17.72 -17.30
N ARG A 12 -5.76 18.38 -16.21
CA ARG A 12 -4.36 18.30 -15.77
C ARG A 12 -3.95 16.88 -15.41
N LEU A 13 -4.80 16.14 -14.71
CA LEU A 13 -4.53 14.75 -14.30
C LEU A 13 -4.55 13.79 -15.50
N GLU A 14 -5.43 14.02 -16.48
CA GLU A 14 -5.49 13.28 -17.75
C GLU A 14 -4.18 13.41 -18.52
N VAL A 15 -3.69 14.64 -18.72
CA VAL A 15 -2.41 14.88 -19.38
C VAL A 15 -1.25 14.27 -18.59
N LYS A 16 -1.25 14.39 -17.26
CA LYS A 16 -0.15 13.92 -16.42
C LYS A 16 -0.02 12.40 -16.38
N PHE A 17 -1.13 11.68 -16.28
CA PHE A 17 -1.14 10.23 -16.07
C PHE A 17 -1.53 9.43 -17.32
N GLY A 18 -1.92 10.09 -18.41
CA GLY A 18 -2.39 9.41 -19.62
C GLY A 18 -3.68 8.61 -19.40
N LEU A 19 -4.52 9.04 -18.46
CA LEU A 19 -5.78 8.38 -18.10
C LEU A 19 -6.97 9.15 -18.69
N SER A 20 -7.99 8.43 -19.14
CA SER A 20 -9.22 9.09 -19.57
C SER A 20 -9.91 9.81 -18.40
N GLN A 21 -10.61 10.91 -18.71
CA GLN A 21 -11.41 11.65 -17.72
C GLN A 21 -12.37 10.74 -16.94
N ARG A 22 -13.00 9.77 -17.61
CA ARG A 22 -13.87 8.79 -16.96
C ARG A 22 -13.14 8.02 -15.86
N MET A 23 -11.94 7.51 -16.15
CA MET A 23 -11.14 6.79 -15.16
C MET A 23 -10.75 7.70 -13.99
N ILE A 24 -10.44 8.97 -14.26
CA ILE A 24 -10.11 9.95 -13.21
C ILE A 24 -11.31 10.18 -12.29
N PHE A 25 -12.53 10.33 -12.82
CA PHE A 25 -13.74 10.44 -11.99
C PHE A 25 -14.00 9.18 -11.17
N GLU A 26 -13.79 7.98 -11.75
CA GLU A 26 -13.92 6.72 -11.01
C GLU A 26 -12.91 6.64 -9.85
N LEU A 27 -11.64 7.01 -10.09
CA LEU A 27 -10.60 7.04 -9.07
C LEU A 27 -10.88 8.11 -8.00
N GLN A 28 -11.42 9.26 -8.39
CA GLN A 28 -11.84 10.31 -7.47
C GLN A 28 -12.97 9.83 -6.55
N ALA A 29 -13.98 9.15 -7.09
CA ALA A 29 -15.06 8.58 -6.29
C ALA A 29 -14.53 7.57 -5.26
N ARG A 30 -13.60 6.69 -5.67
CA ARG A 30 -12.94 5.73 -4.78
C ARG A 30 -12.11 6.42 -3.68
N PHE A 31 -11.36 7.46 -4.06
CA PHE A 31 -10.58 8.26 -3.12
C PHE A 31 -11.47 8.92 -2.06
N LEU A 32 -12.55 9.58 -2.48
CA LEU A 32 -13.50 10.23 -1.57
C LEU A 32 -14.15 9.21 -0.63
N ALA A 33 -14.59 8.05 -1.14
CA ALA A 33 -15.18 7.00 -0.32
C ALA A 33 -14.19 6.47 0.75
N ALA A 34 -12.93 6.28 0.37
CA ALA A 34 -11.90 5.79 1.28
C ALA A 34 -11.51 6.83 2.35
N VAL A 35 -11.46 8.12 2.00
CA VAL A 35 -11.18 9.21 2.95
C VAL A 35 -12.34 9.42 3.93
N SER A 36 -13.59 9.33 3.47
CA SER A 36 -14.76 9.45 4.34
C SER A 36 -14.84 8.32 5.37
N ARG A 37 -14.60 7.06 4.96
CA ARG A 37 -14.58 5.91 5.89
C ARG A 37 -13.54 6.05 7.00
N LYS A 38 -12.36 6.60 6.69
CA LYS A 38 -11.29 6.83 7.68
C LYS A 38 -11.74 7.76 8.81
N GLN A 39 -12.68 8.68 8.56
CA GLN A 39 -13.21 9.56 9.61
C GLN A 39 -14.19 8.86 10.55
N GLU A 40 -14.78 7.75 10.12
CA GLU A 40 -15.83 7.02 10.85
C GLU A 40 -15.29 5.85 11.68
N SER A 41 -14.15 5.24 11.30
CA SER A 41 -13.62 4.04 11.95
C SER A 41 -12.40 4.32 12.85
N SER A 42 -12.59 4.21 14.17
CA SER A 42 -11.52 4.40 15.16
C SER A 42 -10.79 3.11 15.60
N GLN A 43 -11.16 1.92 15.11
CA GLN A 43 -10.69 0.67 15.74
C GLN A 43 -10.07 -0.41 14.85
N ALA A 44 -10.14 -0.32 13.51
CA ALA A 44 -9.48 -1.31 12.64
C ALA A 44 -8.93 -0.66 11.38
N THR A 45 -7.61 -0.71 11.19
CA THR A 45 -6.97 -0.18 9.98
C THR A 45 -7.28 -1.11 8.81
N THR A 46 -8.21 -0.71 7.94
CA THR A 46 -8.52 -1.50 6.75
C THR A 46 -7.33 -1.49 5.77
N PRO A 47 -7.20 -2.48 4.87
CA PRO A 47 -6.19 -2.45 3.80
C PRO A 47 -6.22 -1.14 2.99
N ALA A 48 -7.43 -0.60 2.76
CA ALA A 48 -7.65 0.66 2.04
C ALA A 48 -7.12 1.88 2.82
N GLU A 49 -7.27 1.92 4.14
CA GLU A 49 -6.68 2.98 4.97
C GLU A 49 -5.15 2.95 4.98
N CYS A 50 -4.56 1.74 4.96
CA CYS A 50 -3.10 1.59 4.84
C CYS A 50 -2.60 2.10 3.47
N VAL A 51 -3.34 1.82 2.39
CA VAL A 51 -3.05 2.37 1.06
C VAL A 51 -3.14 3.90 1.07
N LEU A 52 -4.20 4.46 1.68
CA LEU A 52 -4.32 5.91 1.81
C LEU A 52 -3.20 6.53 2.64
N ALA A 53 -2.77 5.89 3.74
CA ALA A 53 -1.63 6.35 4.52
C ALA A 53 -0.33 6.38 3.69
N CYS A 54 -0.18 5.45 2.73
CA CYS A 54 0.95 5.45 1.81
C CYS A 54 0.86 6.56 0.75
N CYS A 55 -0.33 7.09 0.47
CA CYS A 55 -0.56 8.18 -0.48
C CYS A 55 -0.27 9.58 0.11
N SER A 56 0.07 9.68 1.39
CA SER A 56 0.55 10.93 1.99
C SER A 56 1.99 11.22 1.53
N ILE A 57 2.22 12.45 1.06
CA ILE A 57 3.52 12.93 0.56
C ILE A 57 4.51 13.08 1.73
N ALA A 58 4.02 13.50 2.89
CA ALA A 58 4.79 13.65 4.12
C ALA A 58 3.99 13.16 5.34
N PRO A 59 4.68 12.77 6.43
CA PRO A 59 4.02 12.43 7.69
C PRO A 59 3.12 13.57 8.18
N GLY A 60 1.88 13.26 8.55
CA GLY A 60 0.89 14.25 9.00
C GLY A 60 0.18 15.03 7.90
N GLN A 61 0.57 14.89 6.63
CA GLN A 61 -0.22 15.46 5.53
C GLN A 61 -1.37 14.53 5.11
N PRO A 62 -2.54 15.10 4.75
CA PRO A 62 -3.62 14.31 4.19
C PRO A 62 -3.19 13.69 2.85
N PRO A 63 -3.68 12.50 2.50
CA PRO A 63 -3.46 11.95 1.17
C PRO A 63 -4.11 12.86 0.12
N THR A 64 -3.54 12.91 -1.07
CA THR A 64 -4.10 13.67 -2.20
C THR A 64 -4.63 12.73 -3.28
N LEU A 65 -5.59 13.21 -4.07
CA LEU A 65 -6.10 12.47 -5.23
C LEU A 65 -4.96 12.14 -6.21
N GLU A 66 -4.04 13.07 -6.42
CA GLU A 66 -2.89 12.90 -7.30
C GLU A 66 -1.97 11.75 -6.83
N SER A 67 -1.64 11.68 -5.55
CA SER A 67 -0.84 10.58 -4.99
C SER A 67 -1.58 9.24 -5.03
N PHE A 68 -2.90 9.27 -4.87
CA PHE A 68 -3.74 8.08 -5.01
C PHE A 68 -3.74 7.55 -6.44
N ILE A 69 -3.88 8.43 -7.44
CA ILE A 69 -3.80 8.07 -8.86
C ILE A 69 -2.40 7.58 -9.21
N ALA A 70 -1.34 8.23 -8.72
CA ALA A 70 0.04 7.77 -8.93
C ALA A 70 0.25 6.34 -8.38
N THR A 71 -0.28 6.07 -7.18
CA THR A 71 -0.27 4.72 -6.60
C THR A 71 -1.03 3.72 -7.46
N TYR A 72 -2.22 4.08 -7.93
CA TYR A 72 -3.01 3.24 -8.84
C TYR A 72 -2.22 2.89 -10.11
N MET A 73 -1.51 3.85 -10.69
CA MET A 73 -0.69 3.65 -11.89
C MET A 73 0.46 2.67 -11.66
N VAL A 74 1.10 2.70 -10.48
CA VAL A 74 2.13 1.72 -10.12
C VAL A 74 1.54 0.30 -10.07
N PHE A 75 0.29 0.16 -9.60
CA PHE A 75 -0.37 -1.14 -9.52
C PHE A 75 -0.96 -1.66 -10.83
N SER A 76 -1.35 -0.77 -11.74
CA SER A 76 -1.88 -1.13 -13.06
C SER A 76 -0.80 -1.64 -14.02
N GLN A 77 0.48 -1.33 -13.77
CA GLN A 77 1.60 -1.87 -14.54
C GLN A 77 1.75 -3.38 -14.33
N GLN A 78 2.04 -4.13 -15.39
CA GLN A 78 2.27 -5.58 -15.30
C GLN A 78 3.64 -5.88 -14.66
N GLY A 79 3.69 -6.97 -13.88
CA GLY A 79 4.91 -7.45 -13.23
C GLY A 79 5.25 -6.76 -11.89
N ASN A 80 6.39 -7.17 -11.33
CA ASN A 80 6.94 -6.70 -10.06
C ASN A 80 8.09 -5.73 -10.33
N ASN A 81 7.77 -4.50 -10.73
CA ASN A 81 8.77 -3.45 -10.90
C ASN A 81 9.23 -2.88 -9.54
N PRO A 82 10.40 -2.21 -9.47
CA PRO A 82 10.94 -1.65 -8.24
C PRO A 82 9.99 -0.70 -7.50
N ASP A 83 9.21 0.11 -8.23
CA ASP A 83 8.27 1.08 -7.65
C ASP A 83 7.10 0.38 -6.94
N LYS A 84 6.58 -0.70 -7.53
CA LYS A 84 5.53 -1.53 -6.95
C LYS A 84 6.02 -2.22 -5.67
N LEU A 85 7.24 -2.75 -5.70
CA LEU A 85 7.87 -3.36 -4.53
C LEU A 85 8.15 -2.31 -3.43
N ALA A 86 8.59 -1.11 -3.81
CA ALA A 86 8.79 0.00 -2.88
C ALA A 86 7.48 0.45 -2.22
N PHE A 87 6.40 0.53 -2.98
CA PHE A 87 5.08 0.81 -2.42
C PHE A 87 4.64 -0.30 -1.47
N LEU A 88 4.74 -1.57 -1.88
CA LEU A 88 4.38 -2.71 -1.04
C LEU A 88 5.13 -2.69 0.29
N TYR A 89 6.43 -2.39 0.24
CA TYR A 89 7.26 -2.27 1.42
C TYR A 89 6.78 -1.14 2.34
N LYS A 90 6.49 0.05 1.79
CA LYS A 90 5.89 1.16 2.54
C LYS A 90 4.55 0.76 3.18
N TRP A 91 3.73 0.00 2.45
CA TRP A 91 2.45 -0.50 2.93
C TRP A 91 2.59 -1.53 4.06
N LEU A 92 3.57 -2.45 3.96
CA LEU A 92 3.89 -3.40 5.02
C LEU A 92 4.37 -2.70 6.28
N ILE A 93 5.18 -1.65 6.15
CA ILE A 93 5.58 -0.80 7.29
C ILE A 93 4.32 -0.21 7.93
N GLN A 94 3.43 0.43 7.16
CA GLN A 94 2.19 1.02 7.72
C GLN A 94 1.28 0.00 8.41
N ARG A 95 1.29 -1.26 7.95
CA ARG A 95 0.54 -2.36 8.58
C ARG A 95 1.21 -2.91 9.84
N SER A 96 2.49 -2.66 10.04
CA SER A 96 3.19 -3.15 11.20
C SER A 96 2.80 -2.36 12.46
N PRO A 97 2.91 -2.96 13.65
CA PRO A 97 2.64 -2.26 14.91
C PRO A 97 3.52 -1.00 15.06
N GLY A 98 4.77 -1.06 14.59
CA GLY A 98 5.69 0.06 14.67
C GLY A 98 5.52 1.12 13.57
N GLY A 99 4.87 0.82 12.44
CA GLY A 99 4.61 1.83 11.39
C GLY A 99 3.57 2.87 11.76
N ARG A 100 2.79 2.60 12.83
CA ARG A 100 1.92 3.60 13.48
C ARG A 100 2.70 4.68 14.21
N VAL A 101 4.01 4.47 14.44
CA VAL A 101 4.93 5.47 14.99
C VAL A 101 5.54 6.25 13.82
N SER A 102 5.26 7.55 13.78
CA SER A 102 5.66 8.44 12.68
C SER A 102 7.18 8.37 12.39
N GLY A 103 7.54 8.25 11.12
CA GLY A 103 8.94 8.31 10.66
C GLY A 103 9.66 6.97 10.50
N LYS A 104 8.97 5.84 10.72
CA LYS A 104 9.57 4.51 10.49
C LYS A 104 9.78 4.24 8.99
N THR A 105 11.01 3.92 8.62
CA THR A 105 11.42 3.64 7.24
C THR A 105 11.79 2.19 6.99
N GLU A 106 11.91 1.38 8.05
CA GLU A 106 12.34 -0.03 7.96
C GLU A 106 11.46 -0.97 8.78
N LEU A 107 11.36 -2.22 8.36
CA LEU A 107 10.72 -3.31 9.11
C LEU A 107 11.74 -3.95 10.06
N THR A 108 11.43 -3.97 11.35
CA THR A 108 12.22 -4.70 12.35
C THR A 108 11.76 -6.15 12.44
N GLU A 109 12.59 -7.00 13.05
CA GLU A 109 12.23 -8.39 13.34
C GLU A 109 10.84 -8.53 13.99
N GLY A 110 10.54 -7.69 14.99
CA GLY A 110 9.25 -7.67 15.67
C GLY A 110 8.08 -7.30 14.77
N ASP A 111 8.29 -6.40 13.80
CA ASP A 111 7.24 -6.08 12.82
C ASP A 111 6.94 -7.26 11.90
N ILE A 112 7.99 -7.92 11.41
CA ILE A 112 7.87 -9.04 10.48
C ILE A 112 7.15 -10.20 11.17
N LYS A 113 7.52 -10.49 12.42
CA LYS A 113 6.85 -11.47 13.28
C LYS A 113 5.37 -11.14 13.46
N ALA A 114 5.04 -9.89 13.81
CA ALA A 114 3.66 -9.46 13.98
C ALA A 114 2.85 -9.54 12.67
N LEU A 115 3.44 -9.19 11.54
CA LEU A 115 2.82 -9.32 10.21
C LEU A 115 2.53 -10.78 9.87
N PHE A 116 3.45 -11.71 10.17
CA PHE A 116 3.21 -13.14 9.96
C PHE A 116 2.12 -13.71 10.88
N GLN A 117 2.06 -13.27 12.14
CA GLN A 117 1.02 -13.69 13.09
C GLN A 117 -0.38 -13.23 12.64
N GLN A 118 -0.51 -12.05 12.04
CA GLN A 118 -1.78 -11.59 11.44
C GLN A 118 -2.29 -12.51 10.31
N HIS A 119 -1.41 -13.31 9.72
CA HIS A 119 -1.73 -14.26 8.64
C HIS A 119 -1.73 -15.72 9.13
N GLY A 120 -1.87 -15.96 10.44
CA GLY A 120 -2.07 -17.30 11.01
C GLY A 120 -0.80 -18.15 11.07
N ALA A 121 0.39 -17.54 11.06
CA ALA A 121 1.61 -18.28 11.34
C ALA A 121 1.66 -18.67 12.82
N ASN A 122 1.78 -19.96 13.11
CA ASN A 122 2.04 -20.47 14.46
C ASN A 122 3.50 -20.20 14.85
N ASP A 123 3.77 -19.97 16.14
CA ASP A 123 5.09 -19.61 16.68
C ASP A 123 6.21 -20.57 16.24
N ALA A 124 5.91 -21.86 16.11
CA ALA A 124 6.85 -22.89 15.66
C ALA A 124 7.37 -22.70 14.21
N THR A 125 6.63 -21.99 13.35
CA THR A 125 7.03 -21.69 11.96
C THR A 125 7.50 -20.25 11.78
N LEU A 126 7.32 -19.42 12.80
CA LEU A 126 7.56 -17.99 12.74
C LEU A 126 9.05 -17.70 12.59
N ASP A 127 9.88 -18.36 13.39
CA ASP A 127 11.34 -18.18 13.34
C ASP A 127 11.93 -18.70 12.02
N ALA A 128 11.43 -19.82 11.49
CA ALA A 128 11.85 -20.33 10.18
C ALA A 128 11.49 -19.35 9.04
N LYS A 129 10.28 -18.77 9.06
CA LYS A 129 9.87 -17.74 8.09
C LYS A 129 10.63 -16.44 8.25
N LEU A 130 11.01 -16.09 9.47
CA LEU A 130 11.81 -14.92 9.76
C LEU A 130 13.23 -15.07 9.20
N HIS A 131 13.86 -16.23 9.42
CA HIS A 131 15.18 -16.56 8.85
C HIS A 131 15.18 -16.64 7.32
N ASP A 132 14.05 -16.97 6.70
CA ASP A 132 13.92 -16.96 5.23
C ASP A 132 13.98 -15.53 4.66
N VAL A 133 13.31 -14.59 5.36
CA VAL A 133 13.12 -13.19 4.93
C VAL A 133 14.25 -12.25 5.35
N LEU A 134 14.76 -12.39 6.57
CA LEU A 134 15.85 -11.54 7.05
C LEU A 134 17.20 -12.05 6.53
N PRO A 135 18.08 -11.17 6.03
CA PRO A 135 19.47 -11.51 5.79
C PRO A 135 20.15 -12.07 7.05
N ASP A 136 21.14 -12.95 6.90
CA ASP A 136 21.81 -13.57 8.03
C ASP A 136 22.27 -12.54 9.08
N LYS A 137 21.80 -12.71 10.32
CA LYS A 137 22.08 -11.86 11.50
C LYS A 137 21.54 -10.42 11.41
N ALA A 138 20.70 -10.09 10.43
CA ALA A 138 20.06 -8.78 10.36
C ALA A 138 18.89 -8.68 11.36
N THR A 139 18.73 -7.51 11.97
CA THR A 139 17.64 -7.19 12.89
C THR A 139 16.56 -6.31 12.24
N THR A 140 16.87 -5.77 11.06
CA THR A 140 15.96 -5.01 10.20
C THR A 140 16.01 -5.52 8.78
N LEU A 141 14.91 -5.36 8.05
CA LEU A 141 14.80 -5.65 6.63
C LEU A 141 14.70 -4.32 5.88
N PRO A 142 15.78 -3.79 5.29
CA PRO A 142 15.72 -2.57 4.48
C PRO A 142 15.02 -2.80 3.13
N LEU A 143 14.59 -1.73 2.47
CA LEU A 143 13.88 -1.78 1.19
C LEU A 143 14.65 -2.57 0.11
N THR A 144 15.97 -2.37 0.00
CA THR A 144 16.81 -3.04 -1.00
C THR A 144 16.83 -4.56 -0.79
N ALA A 145 17.02 -5.01 0.45
CA ALA A 145 16.98 -6.42 0.80
C ALA A 145 15.59 -7.05 0.57
N PHE A 146 14.53 -6.28 0.83
CA PHE A 146 13.16 -6.71 0.49
C PHE A 146 13.00 -6.87 -1.03
N GLN A 147 13.38 -5.87 -1.82
CA GLN A 147 13.29 -5.95 -3.29
C GLN A 147 14.07 -7.16 -3.83
N ASP A 148 15.30 -7.37 -3.38
CA ASP A 148 16.11 -8.52 -3.78
C ASP A 148 15.45 -9.85 -3.41
N TYR A 149 14.90 -9.96 -2.19
CA TYR A 149 14.17 -11.15 -1.74
C TYR A 149 12.96 -11.44 -2.63
N MET A 150 12.18 -10.40 -2.97
CA MET A 150 10.98 -10.52 -3.79
C MET A 150 11.27 -10.85 -5.25
N VAL A 151 12.43 -10.46 -5.77
CA VAL A 151 12.85 -10.80 -7.14
C VAL A 151 13.42 -12.22 -7.22
N HIS A 152 14.22 -12.64 -6.24
CA HIS A 152 15.04 -13.85 -6.34
C HIS A 152 14.51 -15.07 -5.57
N LYS A 153 13.81 -14.87 -4.45
CA LYS A 153 13.36 -15.98 -3.58
C LYS A 153 11.86 -16.22 -3.62
N ARG A 154 11.04 -15.16 -3.66
CA ARG A 154 9.58 -15.26 -3.75
C ARG A 154 8.99 -14.21 -4.70
N PRO A 155 9.13 -14.40 -6.02
CA PRO A 155 8.37 -13.60 -6.98
C PRO A 155 6.88 -13.72 -6.66
N ILE A 156 6.21 -12.59 -6.43
CA ILE A 156 4.76 -12.62 -6.23
C ILE A 156 4.13 -12.93 -7.57
N GLY A 157 3.62 -14.16 -7.71
CA GLY A 157 2.66 -14.49 -8.73
C GLY A 157 1.36 -13.74 -8.46
N ASP A 158 0.84 -13.07 -9.48
CA ASP A 158 -0.52 -12.50 -9.48
C ASP A 158 -0.79 -11.41 -8.41
N LEU A 159 0.23 -10.62 -8.06
CA LEU A 159 0.12 -9.48 -7.16
C LEU A 159 -0.97 -8.47 -7.59
N ALA A 160 -1.14 -8.31 -8.91
CA ALA A 160 -2.16 -7.45 -9.48
C ALA A 160 -3.59 -7.90 -9.10
N ALA A 161 -3.85 -9.21 -9.06
CA ALA A 161 -5.13 -9.78 -8.64
C ALA A 161 -5.35 -9.72 -7.12
N MET A 162 -4.29 -9.77 -6.32
CA MET A 162 -4.40 -9.67 -4.85
C MET A 162 -4.62 -8.23 -4.36
N LEU A 163 -4.22 -7.23 -5.14
CA LEU A 163 -4.35 -5.80 -4.81
C LEU A 163 -5.49 -5.10 -5.52
N THR A 164 -6.18 -5.79 -6.42
CA THR A 164 -7.49 -5.32 -6.87
C THR A 164 -8.38 -5.14 -5.66
N LEU A 165 -8.66 -3.89 -5.34
CA LEU A 165 -9.71 -3.52 -4.40
C LEU A 165 -10.97 -4.29 -4.78
N PRO A 166 -11.70 -4.89 -3.81
CA PRO A 166 -12.96 -5.53 -4.12
C PRO A 166 -13.82 -4.51 -4.88
N SER A 167 -14.19 -4.88 -6.11
CA SER A 167 -15.21 -4.15 -6.85
C SER A 167 -16.43 -4.03 -5.94
N ALA A 168 -17.00 -2.82 -5.86
CA ALA A 168 -18.17 -2.55 -5.03
C ALA A 168 -19.20 -3.68 -5.18
N PRO A 169 -19.90 -4.08 -4.09
CA PRO A 169 -20.87 -5.16 -4.16
C PRO A 169 -21.88 -4.82 -5.26
N GLN A 170 -21.96 -5.70 -6.26
CA GLN A 170 -23.05 -5.66 -7.22
C GLN A 170 -24.31 -5.97 -6.42
N THR A 171 -25.08 -4.93 -6.14
CA THR A 171 -26.46 -5.06 -5.69
C THR A 171 -27.25 -5.63 -6.85
N SER A 172 -27.52 -6.93 -6.79
CA SER A 172 -28.62 -7.56 -7.53
C SER A 172 -29.96 -7.15 -6.95
#